data_AF-A0A1D2NGI7-F1
#
_entry.id   AF-A0A1D2NGI7-F1
#
_cell.length_a   1.000
_cell.length_b   1.000
_cell.length_c   1.000
_cell.angle_alpha   90.00
_cell.angle_beta   90.00
_cell.angle_gamma   90.00
#
_symmetry.space_group_name_H-M   'P 1'
#
loop_
_entity.id
_entity.type
_entity.pdbx_description
1 polymer ?
#
loop_
_entity_poly.entity_id
_entity_poly.type
_entity_poly.pdbx_seq_one_letter_code
_entity_poly.pdbx_strand_id
1 'polypeptide(L)'
;MAVGIVNNEMSNWNTGCSELDLNACDFSFLSCHFIKEMKKDDLLDLHQYNSEEQARAAAQLGKLWGYISFPRNFSQHTVDLITAGRFAENETLEGSRIRMYLDMSRMYYIYLYRVSFSTLTLPSFV
;
A
#
# COMPACT_ATOMS: atom_id res chain seq x y z
N MET A 1 11.73 4.12 4.93
CA MET A 1 10.96 2.88 5.23
C MET A 1 10.59 2.24 3.90
N ALA A 2 10.94 0.98 3.65
CA ALA A 2 10.73 0.36 2.33
C ALA A 2 9.34 -0.28 2.23
N VAL A 3 8.59 0.09 1.18
CA VAL A 3 7.24 -0.42 0.88
C VAL A 3 7.22 -0.94 -0.56
N GLY A 4 6.66 -2.13 -0.75
CA GLY A 4 6.47 -2.70 -2.08
C GLY A 4 5.23 -2.17 -2.76
N ILE A 5 5.28 -1.93 -4.06
CA ILE A 5 4.14 -1.56 -4.89
C ILE A 5 3.95 -2.60 -5.99
N VAL A 6 2.79 -3.22 -6.01
CA VAL A 6 2.31 -4.11 -7.06
C VAL A 6 1.21 -3.39 -7.80
N ASN A 7 1.48 -2.96 -9.04
CA ASN A 7 0.49 -2.30 -9.86
C ASN A 7 0.02 -3.26 -10.97
N ASN A 8 -1.17 -3.83 -10.82
CA ASN A 8 -1.75 -4.69 -11.85
C ASN A 8 -2.49 -3.90 -12.94
N GLU A 9 -2.68 -2.59 -12.78
CA GLU A 9 -3.23 -1.72 -13.82
C GLU A 9 -2.16 -1.37 -14.87
N MET A 10 -0.91 -1.21 -14.45
CA MET A 10 0.22 -0.93 -15.32
C MET A 10 1.48 -1.68 -14.88
N SER A 11 1.98 -2.59 -15.73
CA SER A 11 3.12 -3.46 -15.42
C SER A 11 4.44 -2.72 -15.20
N ASN A 12 4.66 -1.58 -15.88
CA ASN A 12 5.88 -0.77 -15.80
C ASN A 12 5.62 0.61 -15.21
N TRP A 13 4.94 0.67 -14.07
CA TRP A 13 4.52 1.93 -13.45
C TRP A 13 5.69 2.85 -13.10
N ASN A 14 6.89 2.34 -12.79
CA ASN A 14 8.02 3.18 -12.39
C ASN A 14 8.50 4.12 -13.52
N THR A 15 8.48 3.67 -14.77
CA THR A 15 8.77 4.49 -15.95
C THR A 15 7.50 5.09 -16.55
N GLY A 16 6.43 4.29 -16.64
CA GLY A 16 5.18 4.69 -17.27
C GLY A 16 4.45 5.83 -16.55
N CYS A 17 4.44 5.83 -15.21
CA CYS A 17 3.78 6.90 -14.45
C CYS A 17 4.53 8.24 -14.50
N SER A 18 5.83 8.23 -14.82
CA SER A 18 6.64 9.46 -14.93
C SER A 18 6.39 10.21 -16.23
N GLU A 19 5.95 9.51 -17.28
CA GLU A 19 5.65 10.08 -18.61
C GLU A 19 4.20 10.56 -18.74
N LEU A 20 3.33 10.17 -17.81
CA LEU A 20 1.94 10.59 -17.81
C LEU A 20 1.81 12.02 -17.28
N ASP A 21 1.21 12.89 -18.10
CA ASP A 21 0.82 14.24 -17.70
C ASP A 21 -0.49 14.15 -16.88
N LEU A 22 -0.31 13.75 -15.62
CA LEU A 22 -1.39 13.50 -14.66
C LEU A 22 -2.05 14.83 -14.25
N ASN A 23 -2.94 15.32 -15.10
CA ASN A 23 -3.83 16.44 -14.79
C ASN A 23 -4.87 16.03 -13.75
N ALA A 24 -5.28 16.96 -12.88
CA ALA A 24 -6.21 16.68 -11.78
C ALA A 24 -7.62 16.22 -12.21
N CYS A 25 -7.96 16.35 -13.50
CA CYS A 25 -9.24 15.93 -14.06
C CYS A 25 -9.15 14.70 -14.96
N ASP A 26 -7.97 14.11 -15.13
CA ASP A 26 -7.83 12.84 -15.87
C ASP A 26 -7.94 11.67 -14.89
N PHE A 27 -8.98 10.85 -15.08
CA PHE A 27 -9.20 9.64 -14.29
C PHE A 27 -8.50 8.43 -14.89
N SER A 28 -7.66 8.60 -15.91
CA SER A 28 -6.82 7.53 -16.45
C SER A 28 -5.64 7.26 -15.52
N PHE A 29 -5.37 5.97 -15.25
CA PHE A 29 -4.24 5.52 -14.43
C PHE A 29 -4.17 6.18 -13.04
N LEU A 30 -5.29 6.20 -12.31
CA LEU A 30 -5.37 6.71 -10.94
C LEU A 30 -4.37 6.03 -9.98
N SER A 31 -3.97 4.79 -10.26
CA SER A 31 -2.89 4.12 -9.51
C SER A 31 -1.58 4.90 -9.57
N CYS A 32 -1.22 5.44 -10.74
CA CYS A 32 -0.04 6.28 -10.92
C CYS A 32 -0.14 7.60 -10.16
N HIS A 33 -1.31 8.24 -10.17
CA HIS A 33 -1.53 9.47 -9.43
C HIS A 33 -1.33 9.25 -7.93
N PHE A 34 -1.91 8.18 -7.38
CA PHE A 34 -1.75 7.81 -5.98
C PHE A 34 -0.27 7.56 -5.61
N ILE A 35 0.47 6.82 -6.44
CA ILE A 35 1.90 6.56 -6.21
C ILE A 35 2.72 7.86 -6.30
N LYS A 36 2.42 8.75 -7.25
CA LYS A 36 3.10 10.04 -7.38
C LYS A 36 2.92 10.92 -6.15
N GLU A 37 1.71 10.97 -5.60
CA GLU A 37 1.43 11.69 -4.35
C GLU A 37 2.20 11.07 -3.18
N MET A 38 2.27 9.74 -3.06
CA MET A 38 3.07 9.08 -2.02
C MET A 38 4.58 9.35 -2.13
N LYS A 39 5.11 9.53 -3.35
CA LYS A 39 6.53 9.84 -3.57
C LYS A 39 6.89 11.29 -3.20
N LYS A 40 5.95 12.24 -3.20
CA LYS A 40 6.25 13.66 -2.95
C LYS A 40 6.88 13.93 -1.60
N ASP A 41 6.51 13.16 -0.59
CA ASP A 41 6.94 13.41 0.79
C ASP A 41 8.30 12.77 1.12
N ASP A 42 8.90 11.96 0.22
CA ASP A 42 10.16 11.20 0.43
C ASP A 42 10.21 10.35 1.73
N LEU A 43 9.07 10.15 2.40
CA LEU A 43 8.95 9.40 3.65
C LEU A 43 9.11 7.88 3.42
N LEU A 44 8.74 7.41 2.23
CA LEU A 44 8.65 6.01 1.87
C LEU A 44 9.54 5.70 0.67
N ASP A 45 10.36 4.67 0.80
CA ASP A 45 11.15 4.11 -0.30
C ASP A 45 10.28 3.06 -1.01
N LEU A 46 9.81 3.40 -2.21
CA LEU A 46 8.85 2.57 -2.96
C LEU A 46 9.58 1.63 -3.93
N HIS A 47 9.42 0.34 -3.72
CA HIS A 47 10.02 -0.71 -4.55
C HIS A 47 8.98 -1.35 -5.46
N GLN A 48 9.29 -1.47 -6.75
CA GLN A 48 8.40 -2.12 -7.72
C GLN A 48 8.48 -3.64 -7.62
N TYR A 49 7.31 -4.29 -7.62
CA TYR A 49 7.18 -5.74 -7.73
C TYR A 49 6.20 -6.10 -8.84
N ASN A 50 6.48 -7.20 -9.53
CA ASN A 50 5.66 -7.65 -10.67
C ASN A 50 4.46 -8.50 -10.23
N SER A 51 4.51 -9.09 -9.04
CA SER A 51 3.43 -9.92 -8.51
C SER A 51 3.28 -9.77 -6.99
N GLU A 52 2.08 -10.04 -6.50
CA GLU A 52 1.78 -10.01 -5.06
C GLU A 52 2.59 -11.05 -4.29
N GLU A 53 2.87 -12.21 -4.90
CA GLU A 53 3.65 -13.28 -4.28
C GLU A 53 5.09 -12.83 -4.02
N GLN A 54 5.70 -12.11 -4.97
CA GLN A 54 7.06 -11.58 -4.82
C GLN A 54 7.11 -10.52 -3.71
N ALA A 55 6.15 -9.59 -3.71
CA ALA A 55 6.06 -8.55 -2.69
C ALA A 55 5.80 -9.14 -1.29
N ARG A 56 4.93 -10.16 -1.21
CA ARG A 56 4.62 -10.89 0.02
C ARG A 56 5.84 -11.63 0.55
N ALA A 57 6.58 -12.33 -0.30
CA ALA A 57 7.81 -13.00 0.10
C ALA A 57 8.86 -11.99 0.61
N ALA A 58 9.00 -10.83 -0.04
CA ALA A 58 9.91 -9.79 0.41
C ALA A 58 9.51 -9.18 1.77
N ALA A 59 8.21 -9.00 2.02
CA ALA A 59 7.69 -8.57 3.32
C ALA A 59 7.95 -9.63 4.41
N GLN A 60 7.68 -10.92 4.12
CA GLN A 60 7.93 -12.02 5.07
C GLN A 60 9.42 -12.18 5.43
N LEU A 61 10.32 -11.87 4.50
CA LEU A 61 11.76 -11.88 4.73
C LEU A 61 12.28 -10.61 5.45
N GLY A 62 11.38 -9.69 5.81
CA GLY A 62 11.73 -8.43 6.48
C GLY A 62 12.45 -7.41 5.58
N LYS A 63 12.41 -7.59 4.25
CA LYS A 63 12.98 -6.63 3.29
C LYS A 63 12.07 -5.41 3.10
N LEU A 64 10.76 -5.60 3.28
CA LEU A 64 9.74 -4.58 3.20
C LEU A 64 8.97 -4.53 4.51
N TRP A 65 8.49 -3.35 4.89
CA TRP A 65 7.54 -3.21 6.00
C TRP A 65 6.11 -3.57 5.59
N GLY A 66 5.87 -3.68 4.30
CA GLY A 66 4.57 -4.00 3.74
C GLY A 66 4.56 -3.80 2.23
N TYR A 67 3.44 -4.11 1.60
CA TYR A 67 3.20 -3.84 0.20
C TYR A 67 1.76 -3.40 -0.07
N ILE A 68 1.61 -2.63 -1.14
CA ILE A 68 0.33 -2.14 -1.65
C ILE A 68 0.08 -2.83 -2.99
N SER A 69 -1.11 -3.38 -3.17
CA SER A 69 -1.57 -3.97 -4.43
C SER A 69 -2.73 -3.16 -5.01
N PHE A 70 -2.57 -2.76 -6.27
CA PHE A 70 -3.61 -2.18 -7.09
C PHE A 70 -4.25 -3.27 -7.95
N PRO A 71 -5.59 -3.39 -7.95
CA PRO A 71 -6.28 -4.33 -8.81
C PRO A 71 -6.15 -3.95 -10.29
N ARG A 72 -6.48 -4.89 -11.18
CA ARG A 72 -6.63 -4.62 -12.61
C ARG A 72 -7.83 -3.70 -12.82
N ASN A 73 -7.74 -2.79 -13.79
CA ASN A 73 -8.79 -1.81 -14.13
C ASN A 73 -9.23 -0.92 -12.95
N PHE A 74 -8.33 -0.66 -12.00
CA PHE A 74 -8.59 0.17 -10.82
C PHE A 74 -9.28 1.50 -11.19
N SER A 75 -8.74 2.23 -12.17
CA SER A 75 -9.25 3.53 -12.58
C SER A 75 -10.69 3.47 -13.09
N GLN A 76 -11.01 2.46 -13.90
CA GLN A 76 -12.37 2.27 -14.43
C GLN A 76 -13.35 1.98 -13.30
N HIS A 77 -13.02 1.02 -12.43
CA HIS A 77 -13.86 0.69 -11.28
C HIS A 77 -14.00 1.86 -10.29
N THR A 78 -12.97 2.71 -10.14
CA THR A 78 -13.08 3.92 -9.32
C THR A 78 -14.06 4.93 -9.93
N VAL A 79 -14.01 5.16 -11.25
CA VAL A 79 -14.97 6.04 -11.95
C VAL A 79 -16.39 5.48 -11.83
N ASP A 80 -16.57 4.19 -12.07
CA ASP A 80 -17.86 3.52 -11.96
C ASP A 80 -18.42 3.57 -10.53
N LEU A 81 -17.55 3.45 -9.52
CA LEU A 81 -17.95 3.59 -8.12
C LEU A 81 -18.47 5.01 -7.83
N ILE A 82 -17.81 6.04 -8.36
CA ILE A 82 -18.21 7.43 -8.15
C ILE A 82 -19.54 7.72 -8.86
N THR A 83 -19.76 7.18 -10.07
CA THR A 83 -20.99 7.40 -10.84
C THR A 83 -22.18 6.61 -10.30
N ALA A 84 -21.99 5.34 -9.95
CA ALA A 84 -23.05 4.48 -9.42
C ALA A 84 -23.35 4.75 -7.94
N GLY A 85 -22.38 5.28 -7.18
CA GLY A 85 -22.52 5.60 -5.78
C GLY A 85 -22.98 4.39 -4.94
N ARG A 86 -24.15 4.50 -4.32
CA ARG A 86 -24.72 3.42 -3.47
C ARG A 86 -25.23 2.22 -4.26
N PHE A 87 -25.36 2.35 -5.58
CA PHE A 87 -25.86 1.29 -6.47
C PHE A 87 -24.73 0.54 -7.19
N ALA A 88 -23.47 0.79 -6.81
CA ALA A 88 -22.32 0.11 -7.40
C ALA A 88 -22.39 -1.41 -7.19
N GLU A 89 -22.04 -2.15 -8.24
CA GLU A 89 -21.98 -3.61 -8.19
C GLU A 89 -20.81 -4.09 -7.34
N ASN A 90 -20.88 -5.33 -6.87
CA ASN A 90 -19.83 -5.90 -6.01
C ASN A 90 -18.48 -6.01 -6.74
N GLU A 91 -18.50 -6.21 -8.06
CA GLU A 91 -17.28 -6.19 -8.89
C GLU A 91 -16.64 -4.80 -8.88
N THR A 92 -17.41 -3.74 -9.09
CA THR A 92 -16.94 -2.35 -9.00
C THR A 92 -16.36 -2.06 -7.62
N LEU A 93 -17.04 -2.51 -6.55
CA LEU A 93 -16.58 -2.33 -5.18
C LEU A 93 -15.26 -3.03 -4.89
N GLU A 94 -15.04 -4.24 -5.41
CA GLU A 94 -13.78 -4.96 -5.24
C GLU A 94 -12.67 -4.41 -6.14
N GLY A 95 -13.00 -4.07 -7.38
CA GLY A 95 -12.08 -3.52 -8.38
C GLY A 95 -11.60 -2.10 -8.05
N SER A 96 -12.33 -1.35 -7.23
CA SER A 96 -11.93 -0.02 -6.76
C SER A 96 -11.16 -0.05 -5.44
N ARG A 97 -10.89 -1.22 -4.83
CA ARG A 97 -10.23 -1.33 -3.53
C ARG A 97 -8.73 -1.54 -3.69
N ILE A 98 -7.96 -0.61 -3.13
CA ILE A 98 -6.53 -0.77 -2.92
C ILE A 98 -6.32 -1.66 -1.69
N ARG A 99 -5.48 -2.70 -1.81
CA ARG A 99 -5.15 -3.58 -0.68
C ARG A 99 -3.76 -3.27 -0.17
N MET A 100 -3.62 -3.12 1.15
CA MET A 100 -2.34 -2.91 1.81
C MET A 100 -2.08 -4.02 2.82
N TYR A 101 -0.90 -4.61 2.76
CA TYR A 101 -0.44 -5.66 3.65
C TYR A 101 0.78 -5.15 4.41
N LEU A 102 0.70 -5.10 5.74
CA LEU A 102 1.77 -4.61 6.60
C LEU A 102 2.37 -5.75 7.40
N ASP A 103 3.70 -5.81 7.49
CA ASP A 103 4.40 -6.64 8.46
C ASP A 103 4.39 -5.95 9.83
N MET A 104 3.42 -6.34 10.65
CA MET A 104 3.21 -5.80 11.99
C MET A 104 3.97 -6.58 13.07
N SER A 105 4.72 -7.62 12.72
CA SER A 105 5.37 -8.51 13.69
C SER A 105 6.32 -7.73 14.59
N ARG A 106 7.15 -6.86 14.00
CA ARG A 106 8.09 -6.02 14.76
C ARG A 106 7.40 -5.04 15.70
N MET A 107 6.30 -4.43 15.26
CA MET A 107 5.50 -3.53 16.09
C MET A 107 4.94 -4.27 17.30
N TYR A 108 4.43 -5.48 17.07
CA TYR A 108 3.89 -6.35 18.12
C TYR A 108 4.97 -6.76 19.13
N TYR A 109 6.15 -7.19 18.67
CA TYR A 109 7.27 -7.52 19.57
C TYR A 109 7.67 -6.33 20.44
N ILE A 110 7.85 -5.14 19.85
CA ILE A 110 8.19 -3.92 20.59
C ILE A 110 7.13 -3.59 21.64
N TYR A 111 5.85 -3.72 21.28
CA TYR A 111 4.75 -3.51 22.20
C TYR A 111 4.82 -4.48 23.39
N LEU A 112 5.00 -5.78 23.14
CA LEU A 112 5.15 -6.79 24.19
C LEU A 112 6.34 -6.50 25.11
N TYR A 113 7.51 -6.19 24.54
CA TYR A 113 8.69 -5.85 25.34
C TYR A 113 8.47 -4.62 26.20
N ARG A 114 7.77 -3.59 25.68
CA ARG A 114 7.39 -2.42 26.48
C ARG A 114 6.53 -2.79 27.67
N VAL A 115 5.49 -3.59 27.45
CA VAL A 115 4.59 -4.04 28.53
C VAL A 115 5.39 -4.84 29.56
N SER A 116 6.16 -5.85 29.14
CA SER A 116 6.97 -6.67 30.04
C SER A 116 8.01 -5.87 30.83
N PHE A 117 8.69 -4.91 30.20
CA PHE A 117 9.69 -4.06 30.89
C PHE A 117 9.02 -3.12 31.89
N SER A 118 7.88 -2.53 31.56
CA SER A 118 7.12 -1.68 32.49
C SER A 118 6.55 -2.43 33.69
N THR A 119 6.25 -3.73 33.56
CA THR A 119 5.85 -4.59 34.69
C THR A 119 7.01 -5.07 35.55
N LEU A 120 8.25 -5.02 35.04
CA LEU A 120 9.45 -5.44 35.78
C LEU A 120 10.05 -4.31 36.63
N THR A 121 9.65 -3.05 36.42
CA THR A 121 10.07 -1.91 37.23
C THR A 121 8.95 -1.46 38.20
N LEU A 122 8.81 -2.15 39.34
CA LEU A 122 8.81 -1.61 40.73
C LEU A 122 8.05 -2.52 41.74
N PRO A 123 8.45 -2.59 43.03
CA PRO A 123 9.53 -1.85 43.67
C PRO A 123 10.73 -2.73 44.05
N SER A 124 11.90 -2.11 43.97
CA SER A 124 13.07 -2.45 44.78
C SER A 124 12.65 -2.60 46.25
N PHE A 125 12.90 -3.79 46.80
CA PHE A 125 13.01 -4.03 48.25
C PHE A 125 13.97 -2.99 48.85
N VAL A 126 13.43 -2.05 49.61
CA VAL A 126 14.09 -1.33 50.71
C VAL A 126 13.13 -1.34 51.87
#